data_AF-A0AAD7DY33-F1
#
_entry.id   AF-A0AAD7DY33-F1
#
_cell.length_a   1.000
_cell.length_b   1.000
_cell.length_c   1.000
_cell.angle_alpha   90.00
_cell.angle_beta   90.00
_cell.angle_gamma   90.00
#
_symmetry.space_group_name_H-M   'P 1'
#
loop_
_entity.id
_entity.type
_entity.pdbx_description
1 polymer ?
#
loop_
_entity_poly.entity_id
_entity_poly.type
_entity_poly.pdbx_seq_one_letter_code
_entity_poly.pdbx_strand_id
1 'polypeptide(L)'
;PSWMFLPSPRNITVESGWRTLFYTWGINILEFFEPGVIDGFFEPGNIIHEQTSNWIWFPVIQRSLDAFCDQQNNHRIRKQSGKSLPSGETPNQFYSNPTAYGGEHCLIPIDEEVVDALLADCEEGYEKMRYVEDDFTIIAQAA
;
A
#
# COMPACT_ATOMS: atom_id res chain seq x y z
N PRO A 1 14.92 -9.91 -17.73
CA PRO A 1 15.73 -8.74 -17.31
C PRO A 1 15.03 -8.06 -16.12
N SER A 2 15.72 -7.24 -15.32
CA SER A 2 15.18 -6.66 -14.06
C SER A 2 13.95 -5.78 -14.24
N TRP A 3 13.73 -5.21 -15.44
CA TRP A 3 12.56 -4.41 -15.81
C TRP A 3 11.38 -5.22 -16.36
N MET A 4 11.50 -6.55 -16.45
CA MET A 4 10.43 -7.40 -16.97
C MET A 4 9.60 -7.90 -15.80
N PHE A 5 8.37 -7.39 -15.67
CA PHE A 5 7.39 -7.93 -14.73
C PHE A 5 7.07 -9.38 -15.12
N LEU A 6 7.69 -10.31 -14.42
CA LEU A 6 7.38 -11.72 -14.59
C LEU A 6 6.06 -12.00 -13.87
N PRO A 7 5.17 -12.83 -14.45
CA PRO A 7 4.03 -13.32 -13.71
C PRO A 7 4.53 -14.00 -12.44
N SER A 8 3.95 -13.65 -11.29
CA SER A 8 4.21 -14.33 -10.02
C SER A 8 3.05 -15.27 -9.71
N PRO A 9 2.97 -16.46 -10.34
CA PRO A 9 1.91 -17.42 -10.06
C PRO A 9 1.93 -17.92 -8.61
N ARG A 10 2.95 -17.58 -7.81
CA ARG A 10 3.00 -17.85 -6.37
C ARG A 10 2.38 -16.72 -5.51
N ASN A 11 2.12 -15.55 -6.09
CA ASN A 11 1.52 -14.39 -5.41
C ASN A 11 -0.02 -14.35 -5.49
N ILE A 12 -0.63 -15.37 -6.10
CA ILE A 12 -2.08 -15.45 -6.33
C ILE A 12 -2.89 -15.21 -5.04
N THR A 13 -2.41 -15.67 -3.88
CA THR A 13 -3.11 -15.47 -2.60
C THR A 13 -3.19 -14.00 -2.21
N VAL A 14 -2.10 -13.25 -2.37
CA VAL A 14 -2.05 -11.82 -2.04
C VAL A 14 -2.85 -11.02 -3.08
N GLU A 15 -2.70 -11.35 -4.36
CA GLU A 15 -3.45 -10.72 -5.46
C GLU A 15 -4.96 -10.94 -5.32
N SER A 16 -5.38 -12.14 -4.91
CA SER A 16 -6.78 -12.41 -4.57
C SER A 16 -7.25 -11.59 -3.37
N GLY A 17 -6.36 -11.34 -2.39
CA GLY A 17 -6.65 -10.49 -1.24
C GLY A 17 -6.94 -9.04 -1.63
N TRP A 18 -6.14 -8.46 -2.54
CA TRP A 18 -6.38 -7.10 -3.06
C TRP A 18 -7.72 -6.95 -3.75
N ARG A 19 -8.10 -7.96 -4.54
CA ARG A 19 -9.42 -7.99 -5.16
C ARG A 19 -10.51 -7.95 -4.10
N THR A 20 -10.42 -8.79 -3.07
CA THR A 20 -11.40 -8.79 -1.98
C THR A 20 -11.47 -7.44 -1.27
N LEU A 21 -10.33 -6.86 -0.90
CA LEU A 21 -10.25 -5.53 -0.28
C LEU A 21 -10.97 -4.47 -1.11
N PHE A 22 -10.70 -4.46 -2.42
CA PHE A 22 -11.34 -3.51 -3.33
C PHE A 22 -12.87 -3.66 -3.35
N TYR A 23 -13.40 -4.88 -3.46
CA TYR A 23 -14.85 -5.09 -3.46
C TYR A 23 -15.53 -4.82 -2.11
N THR A 24 -14.84 -5.06 -1.00
CA THR A 24 -15.44 -4.87 0.33
C THR A 24 -15.34 -3.44 0.85
N TRP A 25 -14.31 -2.70 0.45
CA TRP A 25 -14.01 -1.37 0.98
C TRP A 25 -13.74 -0.34 -0.12
N GLY A 26 -12.98 -0.69 -1.15
CA GLY A 26 -12.63 0.22 -2.25
C GLY A 26 -13.83 0.78 -3.01
N ILE A 27 -14.89 -0.01 -3.20
CA ILE A 27 -16.14 0.44 -3.84
C ILE A 27 -16.78 1.60 -3.06
N ASN A 28 -16.71 1.58 -1.72
CA ASN A 28 -17.29 2.65 -0.91
C ASN A 28 -16.58 3.99 -1.17
N ILE A 29 -15.25 3.96 -1.41
CA ILE A 29 -14.51 5.17 -1.77
C ILE A 29 -15.05 5.74 -3.08
N LEU A 30 -15.26 4.90 -4.09
CA LEU A 30 -15.81 5.33 -5.38
C LEU A 30 -17.22 5.91 -5.23
N GLU A 31 -18.06 5.30 -4.40
CA GLU A 31 -19.41 5.81 -4.12
C GLU A 31 -19.41 7.23 -3.54
N PHE A 32 -18.41 7.59 -2.73
CA PHE A 32 -18.28 8.96 -2.20
C PHE A 32 -17.52 9.91 -3.14
N PHE A 33 -16.66 9.38 -3.99
CA PHE A 33 -15.83 10.19 -4.90
C PHE A 33 -16.57 10.59 -6.17
N GLU A 34 -17.26 9.64 -6.82
CA GLU A 34 -17.92 9.84 -8.12
C GLU A 34 -18.99 10.95 -8.12
N PRO A 35 -19.84 11.11 -7.07
CA PRO A 35 -20.79 12.23 -7.02
C PRO A 35 -20.12 13.59 -7.05
N GLY A 36 -18.92 13.73 -6.48
CA GLY A 36 -18.16 14.97 -6.54
C GLY A 36 -17.86 15.43 -7.98
N VAL A 37 -17.65 14.47 -8.89
CA VAL A 37 -17.45 14.74 -10.32
C VAL A 37 -18.77 15.07 -11.01
N ILE A 38 -19.84 14.34 -10.69
CA ILE A 38 -21.16 14.49 -11.33
C ILE A 38 -21.82 15.81 -10.93
N ASP A 39 -21.73 16.19 -9.66
CA ASP A 39 -22.36 17.37 -9.09
C ASP A 39 -21.58 18.67 -9.35
N GLY A 40 -20.39 18.57 -9.98
CA GLY A 40 -19.55 19.70 -10.35
C GLY A 40 -18.67 20.25 -9.21
N PHE A 41 -18.51 19.52 -8.11
CA PHE A 41 -17.57 19.86 -7.04
C PHE A 41 -16.10 19.58 -7.42
N PHE A 42 -15.89 18.68 -8.39
CA PHE A 42 -14.59 18.33 -8.93
C PHE A 42 -14.60 18.52 -10.45
N GLU A 43 -13.58 19.20 -10.96
CA GLU A 43 -13.40 19.45 -12.39
C GLU A 43 -12.05 18.86 -12.81
N PRO A 44 -12.03 17.76 -13.58
CA PRO A 44 -10.78 17.21 -14.11
C PRO A 44 -10.03 18.23 -14.95
N GLY A 45 -8.72 18.35 -14.77
CA GLY A 45 -7.87 19.35 -15.43
C GLY A 45 -7.77 20.69 -14.69
N ASN A 46 -8.55 20.92 -13.64
CA ASN A 46 -8.33 22.03 -12.72
C ASN A 46 -7.31 21.64 -11.65
N ILE A 47 -6.13 22.25 -11.71
CA ILE A 47 -5.01 21.91 -10.82
C ILE A 47 -5.36 22.07 -9.33
N ILE A 48 -6.18 23.06 -8.96
CA ILE A 48 -6.58 23.27 -7.57
C ILE A 48 -7.50 22.13 -7.13
N HIS A 49 -8.45 21.73 -7.98
CA HIS A 49 -9.38 20.63 -7.65
C HIS A 49 -8.64 19.30 -7.54
N GLU A 50 -7.71 19.01 -8.46
CA GLU A 50 -6.87 17.81 -8.45
C GLU A 50 -5.98 17.77 -7.19
N GLN A 51 -5.26 18.85 -6.90
CA GLN A 51 -4.38 18.90 -5.72
C GLN A 51 -5.17 18.85 -4.41
N THR A 52 -6.32 19.52 -4.31
CA THR A 52 -7.21 19.44 -3.14
C THR A 52 -7.73 18.01 -2.95
N SER A 53 -8.19 17.39 -4.03
CA SER A 53 -8.68 16.02 -4.02
C SER A 53 -7.59 15.05 -3.54
N ASN A 54 -6.40 15.15 -4.12
CA ASN A 54 -5.26 14.32 -3.74
C ASN A 54 -4.88 14.52 -2.27
N TRP A 55 -4.84 15.77 -1.80
CA TRP A 55 -4.51 16.12 -0.43
C TRP A 55 -5.50 15.55 0.60
N ILE A 56 -6.79 15.45 0.24
CA ILE A 56 -7.81 14.86 1.11
C ILE A 56 -7.80 13.33 1.01
N TRP A 57 -7.94 12.80 -0.21
CA TRP A 57 -8.25 11.39 -0.42
C TRP A 57 -7.04 10.49 -0.21
N PHE A 58 -5.84 10.84 -0.69
CA PHE A 58 -4.69 9.95 -0.55
C PHE A 58 -4.33 9.68 0.92
N PRO A 59 -4.23 10.67 1.82
CA PRO A 59 -3.95 10.39 3.24
C PRO A 59 -5.08 9.60 3.94
N VAL A 60 -6.33 9.76 3.54
CA VAL A 60 -7.46 8.99 4.09
C VAL A 60 -7.41 7.53 3.64
N ILE A 61 -7.16 7.30 2.36
CA ILE A 61 -7.02 5.98 1.75
C ILE A 61 -5.78 5.29 2.34
N GLN A 62 -4.63 5.97 2.40
CA GLN A 62 -3.39 5.43 2.92
C GLN A 62 -3.54 4.97 4.37
N ARG A 63 -4.09 5.80 5.26
CA ARG A 63 -4.36 5.42 6.66
C ARG A 63 -5.26 4.18 6.77
N SER A 64 -6.23 4.04 5.88
CA SER A 64 -7.13 2.88 5.87
C SER A 64 -6.43 1.62 5.39
N LEU A 65 -5.56 1.75 4.38
CA LEU A 65 -4.72 0.66 3.88
C LEU A 65 -3.70 0.22 4.93
N ASP A 66 -3.07 1.16 5.64
CA ASP A 66 -2.12 0.88 6.72
C ASP A 66 -2.83 0.09 7.83
N ALA A 67 -4.01 0.54 8.27
CA ALA A 67 -4.81 -0.17 9.27
C ALA A 67 -5.21 -1.59 8.80
N PHE A 68 -5.54 -1.75 7.52
CA PHE A 68 -5.83 -3.07 6.94
C PHE A 68 -4.58 -3.96 6.97
N CYS A 69 -3.44 -3.47 6.52
CA CYS A 69 -2.16 -4.19 6.56
C CYS A 69 -1.80 -4.60 7.98
N ASP A 70 -1.93 -3.70 8.96
CA ASP A 70 -1.69 -4.00 10.37
C ASP A 70 -2.62 -5.10 10.88
N GLN A 71 -3.91 -5.03 10.55
CA GLN A 71 -4.87 -6.06 10.94
C GLN A 71 -4.51 -7.42 10.29
N GLN A 72 -4.22 -7.43 8.99
CA GLN A 72 -3.86 -8.66 8.29
C GLN A 72 -2.53 -9.24 8.74
N ASN A 73 -1.55 -8.42 9.10
CA ASN A 73 -0.24 -8.93 9.52
C ASN A 73 -0.21 -9.37 10.98
N ASN A 74 -1.12 -8.84 11.81
CA ASN A 74 -1.21 -9.16 13.23
C ASN A 74 -2.37 -10.11 13.59
N HIS A 75 -3.26 -10.48 12.67
CA HIS A 75 -4.31 -11.44 12.99
C HIS A 75 -3.71 -12.82 13.26
N ARG A 76 -4.21 -13.47 14.31
CA ARG A 76 -3.74 -14.80 14.70
C ARG A 76 -4.40 -15.87 13.84
N ILE A 77 -3.58 -16.64 13.12
CA ILE A 77 -4.06 -17.76 12.31
C ILE A 77 -4.24 -18.97 13.22
N ARG A 78 -5.44 -19.58 13.20
CA ARG A 78 -5.73 -20.80 13.97
C ARG A 78 -4.73 -21.91 13.60
N LYS A 79 -4.24 -22.64 14.61
CA LYS A 79 -3.36 -23.81 14.40
C LYS A 79 -4.12 -24.92 13.67
N GLN A 80 -3.58 -25.38 12.55
CA GLN A 80 -4.14 -26.47 11.75
C GLN A 80 -3.10 -27.59 11.58
N SER A 81 -3.42 -28.80 12.04
CA SER A 81 -2.56 -29.97 11.87
C SER A 81 -2.54 -30.44 10.41
N GLY A 82 -1.36 -30.74 9.87
CA GLY A 82 -1.21 -31.29 8.52
C GLY A 82 -1.12 -30.26 7.40
N LYS A 83 -1.13 -28.95 7.71
CA LYS A 83 -0.85 -27.89 6.74
C LYS A 83 0.67 -27.74 6.56
N SER A 84 1.12 -27.59 5.32
CA SER A 84 2.53 -27.33 4.99
C SER A 84 2.98 -25.91 5.36
N LEU A 85 2.07 -24.95 5.27
CA LEU A 85 2.32 -23.56 5.63
C LEU A 85 2.20 -23.33 7.14
N PRO A 86 2.96 -22.36 7.70
CA PRO A 86 2.91 -22.05 9.12
C PRO A 86 1.49 -21.66 9.57
N SER A 87 1.12 -22.11 10.76
CA SER A 87 -0.17 -21.83 11.38
C SER A 87 -0.04 -21.83 12.91
N GLY A 88 -0.99 -21.21 13.61
CA GLY A 88 -1.01 -21.13 15.07
C GLY A 88 -0.52 -19.82 15.66
N GLU A 89 -0.06 -18.89 14.82
CA GLU A 89 0.35 -17.54 15.21
C GLU A 89 0.11 -16.51 14.09
N THR A 90 0.60 -15.27 14.26
CA THR A 90 0.39 -14.17 13.31
C THR A 90 1.41 -14.20 12.15
N PRO A 91 1.05 -13.67 10.97
CA PRO A 91 2.01 -13.49 9.87
C PRO A 91 3.30 -12.77 10.27
N ASN A 92 3.21 -11.71 11.08
CA ASN A 92 4.38 -10.99 11.58
C ASN A 92 5.32 -11.86 12.43
N GLN A 93 4.80 -12.81 13.20
CA GLN A 93 5.63 -13.76 13.95
C GLN A 93 6.31 -14.78 13.02
N PHE A 94 5.62 -15.25 11.98
CA PHE A 94 6.23 -16.13 10.98
C PHE A 94 7.32 -15.41 10.17
N TYR A 95 7.10 -14.13 9.87
CA TYR A 95 8.07 -13.30 9.16
C TYR A 95 9.31 -12.99 10.01
N SER A 96 9.10 -12.60 11.27
CA SER A 96 10.19 -12.16 12.15
C SER A 96 11.00 -13.34 12.72
N ASN A 97 10.33 -14.45 13.03
CA ASN A 97 10.93 -15.63 13.68
C ASN A 97 10.61 -16.95 12.93
N PRO A 98 10.95 -17.08 11.64
CA PRO A 98 10.59 -18.23 10.83
C PRO A 98 11.09 -19.57 11.40
N THR A 99 12.29 -19.58 12.01
CA THR A 99 12.90 -20.78 12.60
C THR A 99 12.08 -21.39 13.73
N ALA A 100 11.39 -20.56 14.53
CA ALA A 100 10.51 -21.02 15.60
C ALA A 100 9.28 -21.82 15.09
N TYR A 101 8.97 -21.68 13.80
CA TYR A 101 7.82 -22.32 13.15
C TYR A 101 8.25 -23.28 12.02
N GLY A 102 9.51 -23.70 12.01
CA GLY A 102 10.05 -24.67 11.03
C GLY A 102 10.34 -24.08 9.65
N GLY A 103 10.37 -22.75 9.53
CA GLY A 103 10.83 -22.04 8.34
C GLY A 103 12.31 -21.63 8.43
N GLU A 104 12.77 -20.93 7.40
CA GLU A 104 14.13 -20.39 7.30
C GLU A 104 14.10 -18.89 6.95
N HIS A 105 15.17 -18.16 7.26
CA HIS A 105 15.29 -16.76 6.89
C HIS A 105 15.69 -16.64 5.42
N CYS A 106 14.72 -16.25 4.57
CA CYS A 106 14.95 -16.02 3.14
C CYS A 106 15.11 -14.54 2.77
N LEU A 107 15.22 -13.65 3.75
CA LEU A 107 15.37 -12.21 3.49
C LEU A 107 16.76 -11.92 2.93
N ILE A 108 16.79 -11.10 1.88
CA ILE A 108 18.02 -10.53 1.35
C ILE A 108 18.19 -9.18 2.04
N PRO A 109 19.21 -8.99 2.89
CA PRO A 109 19.45 -7.69 3.50
C PRO A 109 19.81 -6.70 2.40
N ILE A 110 19.11 -5.58 2.38
CA ILE A 110 19.35 -4.47 1.46
C ILE A 110 19.94 -3.34 2.29
N ASP A 111 21.00 -2.72 1.78
CA ASP A 111 21.60 -1.54 2.38
C ASP A 111 20.73 -0.32 2.06
N GLU A 112 20.15 0.29 3.09
CA GLU A 112 19.26 1.44 2.96
C GLU A 112 20.00 2.66 2.39
N GLU A 113 21.30 2.83 2.69
CA GLU A 113 22.10 3.93 2.14
C GLU A 113 22.23 3.83 0.61
N VAL A 114 22.31 2.60 0.09
CA VAL A 114 22.35 2.35 -1.36
C VAL A 114 21.01 2.67 -2.00
N VAL A 115 19.90 2.33 -1.35
CA VAL A 115 18.55 2.65 -1.84
C VAL A 115 18.34 4.15 -1.89
N ASP A 116 18.72 4.87 -0.83
CA ASP A 116 18.62 6.33 -0.77
C ASP A 116 19.49 7.01 -1.83
N ALA A 117 20.73 6.52 -2.03
CA ALA A 117 21.61 7.03 -3.07
C ALA A 117 21.01 6.83 -4.48
N LEU A 118 20.38 5.67 -4.74
CA LEU A 118 19.71 5.38 -6.01
C LEU A 118 18.47 6.25 -6.22
N LEU A 119 17.70 6.51 -5.17
CA LEU A 119 16.52 7.38 -5.25
C LEU A 119 16.91 8.85 -5.47
N ALA A 120 18.03 9.30 -4.89
CA ALA A 120 18.56 10.65 -5.08
C ALA A 120 19.14 10.87 -6.50
N ASP A 121 19.75 9.86 -7.10
CA ASP A 121 20.26 9.91 -8.48
C ASP A 121 19.13 9.81 -9.53
N CYS A 122 17.97 9.29 -9.13
CA CYS A 122 16.81 9.19 -10.00
C CYS A 122 16.16 10.56 -10.16
N GLU A 123 16.20 11.12 -11.38
CA GLU A 123 15.76 12.48 -11.74
C GLU A 123 14.32 12.83 -11.28
N GLU A 124 13.48 11.82 -11.02
CA GLU A 124 12.09 11.96 -10.59
C GLU A 124 11.72 11.05 -9.40
N GLY A 125 12.71 10.50 -8.69
CA GLY A 125 12.53 9.41 -7.72
C GLY A 125 11.54 9.74 -6.61
N TYR A 126 11.82 10.80 -5.84
CA TYR A 126 10.97 11.22 -4.74
C TYR A 126 9.74 12.04 -5.19
N GLU A 127 9.89 12.85 -6.25
CA GLU A 127 8.79 13.67 -6.77
C GLU A 127 7.60 12.82 -7.23
N LYS A 128 7.86 11.66 -7.86
CA LYS A 128 6.79 10.73 -8.28
C LYS A 128 6.08 10.03 -7.13
N MET A 129 6.68 9.99 -5.94
CA MET A 129 6.06 9.42 -4.75
C MET A 129 5.16 10.44 -4.03
N ARG A 130 5.23 11.72 -4.41
CA ARG A 130 4.39 12.77 -3.85
C ARG A 130 3.02 12.76 -4.52
N TYR A 131 2.00 12.93 -3.68
CA TYR A 131 0.61 13.00 -4.13
C TYR A 131 0.14 14.43 -4.46
N VAL A 132 0.86 15.43 -3.93
CA VAL A 132 0.50 16.85 -3.93
C VAL A 132 1.80 17.66 -4.00
N GLU A 133 1.76 18.86 -4.59
CA GLU A 133 2.92 19.74 -4.63
C GLU A 133 3.25 20.31 -3.23
N ASP A 134 4.54 20.62 -3.00
CA ASP A 134 5.03 21.14 -1.71
C ASP A 134 4.35 22.48 -1.37
N ASP A 135 4.29 23.40 -2.33
CA ASP A 135 3.68 24.72 -2.15
C ASP A 135 2.20 24.63 -1.80
N PHE A 136 1.47 23.71 -2.44
CA PHE A 136 0.06 23.47 -2.14
C PHE A 136 -0.14 22.91 -0.73
N THR A 137 0.75 22.01 -0.30
CA THR A 137 0.68 21.43 1.05
C THR A 137 0.81 22.51 2.13
N ILE A 138 1.72 23.48 1.93
CA ILE A 138 1.89 24.62 2.84
C ILE A 138 0.61 25.47 2.89
N ILE A 139 0.02 25.76 1.74
CA ILE A 139 -1.21 26.56 1.64
C ILE A 139 -2.39 25.84 2.31
N ALA A 140 -2.56 24.55 2.03
CA ALA A 140 -3.66 23.75 2.57
C ALA A 140 -3.59 23.57 4.09
N GLN A 141 -2.39 23.56 4.67
CA GLN A 141 -2.20 23.48 6.13
C GLN A 141 -2.38 24.84 6.85
N ALA A 142 -2.26 25.94 6.12
CA ALA A 142 -2.40 27.29 6.67
C ALA A 142 -3.86 27.81 6.64
N ALA A 143 -4.74 27.17 5.86
CA ALA A 143 -6.17 27.47 5.75
C ALA A 143 -6.99 26.83 6.87
#